data_AF-A0A832ZJG1-F1
#
_entry.id   AF-A0A832ZJG1-F1
#
_cell.length_a   1.000
_cell.length_b   1.000
_cell.length_c   1.000
_cell.angle_alpha   90.00
_cell.angle_beta   90.00
_cell.angle_gamma   90.00
#
_symmetry.space_group_name_H-M   'P 1'
#
loop_
_entity.id
_entity.type
_entity.pdbx_description
1 polymer ?
#
loop_
_entity_poly.entity_id
_entity_poly.type
_entity_poly.pdbx_seq_one_letter_code
_entity_poly.pdbx_strand_id
1 'polypeptide(L)'
;MVSVAFALFLVCPRMAGMVNVITDATQTNIIYVSIIGTIISLPLIIAMVLLFKHYSLIAALGFCVLTDIGAALMMKQVSLKAGLETFIIAPFLILGVEVASIISSWIS
;
A
#
# COMPACT_ATOMS: atom_id res chain seq x y z
N MET A 1 0.95 -19.41 12.93
CA MET A 1 0.13 -19.59 11.70
C MET A 1 -0.44 -18.27 11.19
N VAL A 2 -1.04 -17.42 12.03
CA VAL A 2 -1.63 -16.12 11.62
C VAL A 2 -0.63 -15.16 10.94
N SER A 3 0.62 -15.11 11.42
CA SER A 3 1.67 -14.25 10.84
C SER A 3 2.02 -14.58 9.40
N VAL A 4 1.88 -15.85 8.98
CA VAL A 4 2.16 -16.27 7.60
C VAL A 4 1.05 -15.82 6.66
N ALA A 5 -0.21 -15.90 7.11
CA ALA A 5 -1.35 -15.37 6.35
C ALA A 5 -1.23 -13.84 6.19
N PHE A 6 -0.82 -13.13 7.25
CA PHE A 6 -0.58 -11.69 7.18
C PHE A 6 0.54 -11.33 6.18
N ALA A 7 1.62 -12.13 6.14
CA ALA A 7 2.68 -11.94 5.14
C ALA A 7 2.18 -12.12 3.70
N LEU A 8 1.25 -13.05 3.45
CA LEU A 8 0.63 -13.24 2.12
C LEU A 8 -0.27 -12.06 1.72
N PHE A 9 -0.96 -11.42 2.68
CA PHE A 9 -1.74 -10.21 2.40
C PHE A 9 -0.88 -9.01 1.99
N LEU A 10 0.38 -8.96 2.43
CA LEU A 10 1.34 -7.91 2.05
C LEU A 10 1.84 -8.08 0.61
N VAL A 11 1.91 -9.32 0.12
CA VAL A 11 2.37 -9.61 -1.24
C VAL A 11 1.25 -9.32 -2.23
N CYS A 12 1.41 -8.26 -3.00
CA CYS A 12 0.47 -7.88 -4.05
C CYS A 12 1.19 -7.67 -5.40
N PRO A 13 0.54 -7.98 -6.54
CA PRO A 13 1.13 -7.80 -7.87
C PRO A 13 1.52 -6.34 -8.14
N ARG A 14 0.83 -5.38 -7.51
CA ARG A 14 1.16 -3.95 -7.59
C ARG A 14 2.55 -3.65 -7.03
N MET A 15 2.91 -4.20 -5.87
CA MET A 15 4.23 -3.96 -5.27
C MET A 15 5.34 -4.49 -6.18
N ALA A 16 5.16 -5.70 -6.72
CA ALA A 16 6.13 -6.29 -7.66
C ALA A 16 6.29 -5.43 -8.93
N GLY A 17 5.19 -4.94 -9.51
CA GLY A 17 5.24 -4.04 -10.67
C GLY A 17 5.97 -2.74 -10.38
N MET A 18 5.72 -2.12 -9.23
CA MET A 18 6.37 -0.86 -8.83
C MET A 18 7.86 -1.03 -8.56
N VAL A 19 8.28 -2.12 -7.93
CA VAL A 19 9.71 -2.42 -7.75
C VAL A 19 10.41 -2.53 -9.09
N ASN A 20 9.81 -3.20 -10.08
CA ASN A 20 10.39 -3.29 -11.42
C ASN A 20 10.57 -1.90 -12.07
N VAL A 21 9.54 -1.05 -12.01
CA VAL A 21 9.60 0.32 -12.56
C VAL A 21 10.68 1.17 -11.86
N ILE A 22 10.81 1.07 -10.53
CA ILE A 22 11.85 1.79 -9.79
C ILE A 22 13.24 1.29 -10.18
N THR A 23 13.43 -0.03 -10.23
CA THR A 23 14.70 -0.66 -10.59
C THR A 23 15.11 -0.28 -12.01
N ASP A 24 14.20 -0.30 -12.98
CA ASP A 24 14.48 0.11 -14.37
C ASP A 24 14.92 1.58 -14.44
N ALA A 25 14.26 2.45 -13.67
CA ALA A 25 14.56 3.88 -13.64
C ALA A 25 15.85 4.24 -12.87
N THR A 26 16.22 3.47 -11.84
CA THR A 26 17.38 3.74 -10.97
C THR A 26 18.59 2.84 -11.20
N GLN A 27 18.49 1.83 -12.08
CA GLN A 27 19.53 0.83 -12.36
C GLN A 27 20.03 0.10 -11.08
N THR A 28 19.16 -0.04 -10.09
CA THR A 28 19.46 -0.70 -8.81
C THR A 28 19.00 -2.15 -8.80
N ASN A 29 19.50 -2.98 -7.87
CA ASN A 29 19.07 -4.38 -7.79
C ASN A 29 17.66 -4.51 -7.18
N ILE A 30 16.77 -5.22 -7.86
CA ILE A 30 15.39 -5.55 -7.43
C ILE A 30 15.35 -6.08 -5.99
N ILE A 31 16.28 -6.97 -5.64
CA ILE A 31 16.33 -7.61 -4.32
C ILE A 31 16.61 -6.56 -3.23
N TYR A 32 17.52 -5.62 -3.51
CA TYR A 32 17.89 -4.60 -2.54
C TYR A 32 16.74 -3.62 -2.28
N VAL A 33 16.07 -3.16 -3.34
CA VAL A 33 14.90 -2.27 -3.25
C VAL A 33 13.77 -2.95 -2.47
N SER A 34 13.51 -4.24 -2.74
CA SER A 34 12.48 -5.01 -2.04
C SER A 34 12.78 -5.18 -0.54
N ILE A 35 14.02 -5.51 -0.18
CA ILE A 35 14.39 -5.72 1.24
C ILE A 35 14.30 -4.41 2.02
N ILE A 36 14.96 -3.36 1.54
CA ILE A 36 14.98 -2.06 2.23
C ILE A 36 13.58 -1.46 2.30
N GLY A 37 12.82 -1.52 1.19
CA GLY A 37 11.44 -1.06 1.14
C GLY A 37 10.54 -1.79 2.15
N THR A 38 10.70 -3.11 2.29
CA THR A 38 9.90 -3.90 3.25
C THR A 38 10.25 -3.55 4.69
N ILE A 39 11.54 -3.40 5.01
CA ILE A 39 11.99 -2.99 6.36
C ILE A 39 11.41 -1.62 6.73
N ILE A 40 11.40 -0.67 5.79
CA ILE A 40 10.81 0.67 5.98
C ILE A 40 9.27 0.60 6.07
N SER A 41 8.63 -0.32 5.34
CA SER A 41 7.16 -0.48 5.41
C SER A 41 6.68 -1.08 6.74
N LEU A 42 7.51 -1.88 7.41
CA LEU A 42 7.16 -2.56 8.65
C LEU A 42 6.63 -1.59 9.74
N PRO A 43 7.32 -0.49 10.09
CA PRO A 43 6.81 0.48 11.06
C PRO A 43 5.53 1.18 10.60
N LEU A 44 5.37 1.44 9.29
CA LEU A 44 4.14 2.02 8.74
C LEU A 44 2.94 1.09 8.92
N ILE A 45 3.14 -0.21 8.67
CA ILE A 45 2.10 -1.23 8.85
C ILE A 45 1.68 -1.30 10.32
N ILE A 46 2.66 -1.30 11.24
CA ILE A 46 2.39 -1.28 12.70
C ILE A 46 1.59 -0.03 13.08
N ALA A 47 1.99 1.15 12.58
CA ALA A 47 1.28 2.39 12.83
C ALA A 47 -0.17 2.34 12.32
N MET A 48 -0.38 1.78 11.13
CA MET A 48 -1.70 1.64 10.52
C MET A 48 -2.62 0.70 11.32
N VAL A 49 -2.09 -0.42 11.81
CA VAL A 49 -2.84 -1.37 12.68
C VAL A 49 -3.20 -0.71 14.01
N LEU A 50 -2.28 0.05 14.62
CA LEU A 50 -2.55 0.77 15.87
C LEU A 50 -3.60 1.87 15.66
N LEU A 51 -3.55 2.61 14.54
CA LEU A 51 -4.55 3.61 14.17
C LEU A 51 -5.93 2.97 13.98
N PHE A 52 -5.99 1.85 13.24
CA PHE A 52 -7.23 1.10 13.05
C PHE A 52 -7.85 0.67 14.38
N LYS A 53 -7.02 0.20 15.32
CA LYS A 53 -7.46 -0.23 16.65
C LYS A 53 -8.00 0.93 17.50
N HIS A 54 -7.42 2.13 17.41
CA HIS A 54 -7.74 3.25 18.31
C HIS A 54 -8.74 4.26 17.75
N TYR A 55 -8.75 4.54 16.44
CA TYR A 55 -9.42 5.71 15.86
C TYR A 55 -10.48 5.39 14.79
N SER A 56 -10.89 4.12 14.65
CA SER A 56 -11.88 3.63 13.66
C SER A 56 -11.34 3.47 12.23
N LEU A 57 -12.13 2.77 11.40
CA LEU A 57 -11.82 2.39 10.02
C LEU A 57 -11.49 3.60 9.14
N ILE A 58 -12.18 4.73 9.36
CA ILE A 58 -11.98 5.99 8.63
C ILE A 58 -10.60 6.61 8.90
N ALA A 59 -10.08 6.52 10.13
CA ALA A 59 -8.75 7.07 10.44
C ALA A 59 -7.63 6.24 9.80
N ALA A 60 -7.79 4.91 9.77
CA ALA A 60 -6.88 4.04 9.03
C ALA A 60 -6.92 4.33 7.53
N LEU A 61 -8.12 4.52 6.97
CA LEU A 61 -8.30 4.87 5.56
C LEU A 61 -7.61 6.21 5.22
N GLY A 62 -7.79 7.23 6.06
CA GLY A 62 -7.14 8.52 5.90
C GLY A 62 -5.61 8.42 5.92
N PHE A 63 -5.06 7.59 6.82
CA PHE A 63 -3.63 7.32 6.86
C PHE A 63 -3.13 6.61 5.59
N CYS A 64 -3.85 5.61 5.08
CA CYS A 64 -3.54 4.93 3.82
C CYS A 64 -3.46 5.92 2.65
N VAL A 65 -4.47 6.79 2.53
CA VAL A 65 -4.52 7.80 1.46
C VAL A 65 -3.35 8.78 1.56
N LEU A 66 -3.00 9.23 2.77
CA LEU A 66 -1.83 10.08 2.98
C LEU A 66 -0.53 9.39 2.56
N THR A 67 -0.36 8.11 2.93
CA THR A 67 0.82 7.34 2.51
C THR A 67 0.86 7.09 1.00
N ASP A 68 -0.28 6.86 0.34
CA ASP A 68 -0.36 6.71 -1.12
C ASP A 68 -0.05 8.03 -1.85
N ILE A 69 -0.52 9.18 -1.34
CA ILE A 69 -0.16 10.50 -1.87
C ILE A 69 1.33 10.78 -1.69
N GLY A 70 1.89 10.46 -0.51
CA GLY A 70 3.32 10.58 -0.24
C GLY A 70 4.15 9.71 -1.20
N ALA A 71 3.73 8.46 -1.40
CA ALA A 71 4.34 7.55 -2.35
C ALA A 71 4.24 8.08 -3.78
N ALA A 72 3.08 8.60 -4.21
CA ALA A 72 2.89 9.18 -5.53
C ALA A 72 3.80 10.40 -5.77
N LEU A 73 4.00 11.24 -4.75
CA LEU A 73 4.88 12.41 -4.83
C LEU A 73 6.35 12.01 -4.99
N MET A 74 6.81 11.00 -4.24
CA MET A 74 8.16 10.43 -4.37
C MET A 74 8.33 9.72 -5.71
N MET A 75 7.32 8.95 -6.14
CA MET A 75 7.29 8.28 -7.45
C MET A 75 7.29 9.25 -8.62
N LYS A 76 6.67 10.44 -8.50
CA LYS A 76 6.67 11.44 -9.58
C LYS A 76 8.09 11.82 -10.02
N GLN A 77 9.06 11.76 -9.12
CA GLN A 77 10.47 12.04 -9.43
C GLN A 77 11.15 10.88 -10.18
N VAL A 78 10.61 9.67 -10.05
CA VAL A 78 11.15 8.44 -10.68
C VAL A 78 10.42 8.11 -11.99
N SER A 79 9.08 8.16 -11.98
CA SER A 79 8.20 7.86 -13.11
C SER A 79 6.85 8.58 -12.96
N LEU A 80 6.57 9.51 -13.86
CA LEU A 80 5.29 10.25 -13.90
C LEU A 80 4.08 9.32 -14.15
N LYS A 81 4.30 8.24 -14.91
CA LYS A 81 3.28 7.21 -15.20
C LYS A 81 2.86 6.47 -13.93
N ALA A 82 3.84 6.01 -13.14
CA ALA A 82 3.60 5.26 -11.91
C ALA A 82 2.91 6.11 -10.83
N GLY A 83 3.26 7.39 -10.75
CA GLY A 83 2.56 8.36 -9.91
C GLY A 83 1.09 8.54 -10.30
N LEU A 84 0.80 8.65 -11.60
CA LEU A 84 -0.56 8.77 -12.11
C LEU A 84 -1.39 7.50 -11.87
N GLU A 85 -0.83 6.33 -12.12
CA GLU A 85 -1.49 5.04 -11.83
C GLU A 85 -1.84 4.95 -10.33
N THR A 86 -0.93 5.34 -9.44
CA THR A 86 -1.17 5.37 -7.99
C THR A 86 -2.30 6.33 -7.61
N PHE A 87 -2.32 7.53 -8.20
CA PHE A 87 -3.37 8.50 -7.97
C PHE A 87 -4.75 8.00 -8.42
N ILE A 88 -4.81 7.30 -9.55
CA ILE A 88 -6.05 6.73 -10.09
C ILE A 88 -6.54 5.55 -9.22
N ILE A 89 -5.65 4.70 -8.70
CA ILE A 89 -6.00 3.52 -7.91
C ILE A 89 -6.53 3.89 -6.51
N ALA A 90 -6.01 4.96 -5.90
CA ALA A 90 -6.39 5.39 -4.55
C ALA A 90 -7.92 5.49 -4.32
N PRO A 91 -8.73 6.16 -5.16
CA PRO A 91 -10.19 6.20 -4.98
C PRO A 91 -10.86 4.82 -5.14
N PHE A 92 -10.34 3.93 -6.01
CA PHE A 92 -10.88 2.57 -6.14
C PHE A 92 -10.62 1.73 -4.89
N LEU A 93 -9.50 1.93 -4.20
CA LEU A 93 -9.22 1.26 -2.93
C LEU A 93 -10.20 1.70 -1.83
N ILE A 94 -10.47 3.02 -1.75
CA ILE A 94 -11.46 3.57 -0.80
C ILE A 94 -12.82 2.93 -1.03
N LEU A 95 -13.30 2.99 -2.27
CA LEU A 95 -14.60 2.43 -2.64
C LEU A 95 -14.64 0.90 -2.43
N GLY A 96 -13.58 0.20 -2.80
CA GLY A 96 -13.50 -1.26 -2.65
C GLY A 96 -13.59 -1.71 -1.19
N VAL A 97 -12.93 -0.99 -0.27
CA VAL A 97 -12.99 -1.29 1.17
C VAL A 97 -14.39 -1.02 1.73
N GLU A 98 -15.04 0.09 1.36
CA GLU A 98 -16.40 0.38 1.79
C GLU A 98 -17.39 -0.68 1.28
N VAL A 99 -17.33 -1.01 -0.02
CA VAL A 99 -18.18 -2.04 -0.62
C VAL A 99 -17.96 -3.40 0.04
N ALA A 100 -16.70 -3.79 0.31
CA ALA A 100 -16.39 -5.03 0.99
C ALA A 100 -16.95 -5.08 2.42
N SER A 101 -16.88 -3.97 3.15
CA SER A 101 -17.45 -3.84 4.50
C SER A 101 -18.97 -3.99 4.48
N ILE A 102 -19.65 -3.31 3.54
CA ILE A 102 -21.10 -3.42 3.36
C ILE A 102 -21.49 -4.87 3.06
N ILE A 103 -20.89 -5.50 2.04
CA ILE A 103 -21.25 -6.86 1.65
C ILE A 103 -20.98 -7.86 2.79
N SER A 104 -19.85 -7.72 3.50
CA SER A 104 -19.52 -8.60 4.63
C SER A 104 -20.54 -8.47 5.76
N SER A 105 -21.08 -7.27 5.99
CA SER A 105 -22.14 -7.04 6.97
C SER A 105 -23.49 -7.66 6.59
N TRP A 106 -23.72 -8.01 5.32
CA TRP A 106 -24.96 -8.69 4.88
C TRP A 106 -24.86 -10.21 4.99
N ILE A 107 -23.64 -10.74 5.04
CA ILE A 107 -23.35 -12.18 5.14
C ILE A 107 -23.20 -12.64 6.60
N SER A 108 -22.83 -11.73 7.50
CA SER A 108 -22.73 -11.97 8.95
C SER A 108 -24.03 -11.69 9.68
#